data_AF-A0A966A3T9-F1
#
_entry.id   AF-A0A966A3T9-F1
#
_cell.length_a   1.000
_cell.length_b   1.000
_cell.length_c   1.000
_cell.angle_alpha   90.00
_cell.angle_beta   90.00
_cell.angle_gamma   90.00
#
_symmetry.space_group_name_H-M   'P 1'
#
loop_
_entity.id
_entity.type
_entity.pdbx_description
1 polymer ?
#
loop_
_entity_poly.entity_id
_entity_poly.type
_entity_poly.pdbx_seq_one_letter_code
_entity_poly.pdbx_strand_id
1 'polypeptide(L)'
;MRSLLCVLAALAITLTGCAGETKLPVATGKGTVRAVNAIKSSPAFRFLIEERLIGAAEYKNSTTSSQFDDLDYVFNFDVQVAATDTELTRVARKALTVVKDVEYTFVISGNYKSPAITVWEAPTREWSGTETVFEARFGHTAASLGDIDVYFAATGTTIAPENLVGTLAFGEILEATDFEAGDYVLTVTAAGDPLTVHFVSLAGSRPSQSSTIFTVFDGDEDDPSPYVARGLQPGATFNLPDARFSPTLRFFNTSIALGTVDVYADETLTVPLLSGHAFGDVSGDIEVATGINPLTYTAEMNVGSILFEAEATGLPGRFVNFYVIGPTGALAGLSYLPDRRSVVISGKFTLFNASTNQNAVDVYIVEPDEGIVDKFPSRPGLDLGSEPYFTNLIPGSYDIYLTVSGEETIVAGPNRITVGAGDVLDLIALDTVDPNTVDLVTVPAP
;
A
#
# COMPACT_ATOMS: atom_id res chain seq x y z
N MET A 1 -33.82 34.58 74.66
CA MET A 1 -33.07 35.60 75.41
C MET A 1 -32.51 36.60 74.41
N ARG A 2 -32.65 37.91 74.67
CA ARG A 2 -32.01 39.09 74.02
C ARG A 2 -31.50 39.03 72.56
N SER A 3 -32.08 39.93 71.77
CA SER A 3 -31.69 40.43 70.44
C SER A 3 -30.36 41.21 70.40
N LEU A 4 -29.70 41.24 69.23
CA LEU A 4 -28.98 42.38 68.59
C LEU A 4 -28.64 41.95 67.14
N LEU A 5 -29.13 42.60 66.06
CA LEU A 5 -28.55 43.78 65.36
C LEU A 5 -27.03 43.63 65.10
N CYS A 6 -26.42 43.83 63.94
CA CYS A 6 -26.76 44.49 62.65
C CYS A 6 -25.80 43.93 61.54
N VAL A 7 -25.79 44.27 60.23
CA VAL A 7 -26.48 45.27 59.37
C VAL A 7 -26.57 44.76 57.89
N LEU A 8 -27.16 45.53 56.97
CA LEU A 8 -27.18 45.29 55.50
C LEU A 8 -25.85 45.62 54.79
N ALA A 9 -25.55 44.91 53.69
CA ALA A 9 -24.90 45.50 52.51
C ALA A 9 -25.32 44.75 51.24
N ALA A 10 -26.30 45.29 50.50
CA ALA A 10 -26.66 44.78 49.18
C ALA A 10 -25.70 45.36 48.14
N LEU A 11 -24.89 44.52 47.49
CA LEU A 11 -24.10 44.91 46.33
C LEU A 11 -24.66 44.22 45.09
N ALA A 12 -25.61 44.88 44.43
CA ALA A 12 -26.10 44.46 43.12
C ALA A 12 -25.00 44.73 42.08
N ILE A 13 -24.14 43.75 41.85
CA ILE A 13 -23.20 43.77 40.73
C ILE A 13 -24.01 43.55 39.46
N THR A 14 -24.36 44.66 38.80
CA THR A 14 -24.88 44.62 37.44
C THR A 14 -23.80 44.06 36.53
N LEU A 15 -23.98 42.82 36.05
CA LEU A 15 -23.21 42.33 34.91
C LEU A 15 -23.59 43.18 33.69
N THR A 16 -22.84 44.25 33.45
CA THR A 16 -22.70 44.81 32.11
C THR A 16 -21.93 43.79 31.27
N GLY A 17 -22.66 42.78 30.78
CA GLY A 17 -22.13 41.88 29.77
C GLY A 17 -21.79 42.70 28.54
N CYS A 18 -20.50 42.76 28.20
CA CYS A 18 -20.07 43.22 26.90
C CYS A 18 -20.56 42.19 25.87
N ALA A 19 -21.78 42.40 25.37
CA ALA A 19 -22.32 41.74 24.19
C ALA A 19 -21.61 42.29 22.93
N GLY A 20 -20.29 42.10 22.89
CA GLY A 20 -19.59 41.99 21.63
C GLY A 20 -19.97 40.63 21.07
N GLU A 21 -20.96 40.59 20.18
CA GLU A 21 -21.22 39.41 19.36
C GLU A 21 -19.92 39.07 18.63
N THR A 22 -19.21 38.05 19.13
CA THR A 22 -18.10 37.46 18.40
C THR A 22 -18.73 36.80 17.18
N LYS A 23 -18.80 37.54 16.08
CA LYS A 23 -19.29 37.03 14.81
C LYS A 23 -18.39 35.88 14.40
N LEU A 24 -18.87 34.67 14.66
CA LEU A 24 -18.25 33.46 14.15
C LEU A 24 -18.16 33.60 12.62
N PRO A 25 -17.06 33.15 12.00
CA PRO A 25 -16.94 33.14 10.55
C PRO A 25 -18.16 32.47 9.91
N VAL A 26 -18.77 33.13 8.92
CA VAL A 26 -19.92 32.60 8.18
C VAL A 26 -19.43 32.09 6.85
N ALA A 27 -19.53 30.78 6.65
CA ALA A 27 -19.22 30.13 5.38
C ALA A 27 -20.11 30.65 4.24
N THR A 28 -19.53 30.83 3.06
CA THR A 28 -20.20 31.18 1.80
C THR A 28 -20.28 30.01 0.81
N GLY A 29 -19.51 28.94 1.03
CA GLY A 29 -19.55 27.72 0.24
C GLY A 29 -18.64 26.63 0.79
N LYS A 30 -18.10 25.79 -0.11
CA LYS A 30 -17.20 24.69 0.24
C LYS A 30 -16.04 24.56 -0.74
N GLY A 31 -14.88 24.18 -0.22
CA GLY A 31 -13.75 23.69 -1.01
C GLY A 31 -13.55 22.19 -0.78
N THR A 32 -12.86 21.52 -1.71
CA THR A 32 -12.56 20.08 -1.66
C THR A 32 -11.12 19.88 -1.20
N VAL A 33 -10.87 18.93 -0.30
CA VAL A 33 -9.53 18.66 0.26
C VAL A 33 -9.22 17.16 0.25
N ARG A 34 -8.00 16.81 -0.15
CA ARG A 34 -7.38 15.47 0.00
C ARG A 34 -5.88 15.59 0.28
N ALA A 35 -5.25 14.50 0.73
CA ALA A 35 -3.81 14.39 0.87
C ALA A 35 -3.24 13.20 0.06
N VAL A 36 -1.98 13.31 -0.35
CA VAL A 36 -1.17 12.30 -1.05
C VAL A 36 0.08 12.04 -0.25
N ASN A 37 0.41 10.77 0.00
CA ASN A 37 1.66 10.38 0.62
C ASN A 37 2.71 10.02 -0.46
N ALA A 38 3.72 10.88 -0.60
CA ALA A 38 4.85 10.72 -1.50
C ALA A 38 6.18 10.44 -0.77
N ILE A 39 6.14 9.95 0.47
CA ILE A 39 7.35 9.56 1.22
C ILE A 39 7.50 8.04 1.21
N LYS A 40 8.37 7.51 0.33
CA LYS A 40 8.57 6.06 0.10
C LYS A 40 8.68 5.24 1.37
N SER A 41 9.49 5.70 2.32
CA SER A 41 9.80 4.97 3.55
C SER A 41 8.85 5.28 4.72
N SER A 42 7.84 6.13 4.54
CA SER A 42 6.89 6.48 5.61
C SER A 42 5.87 5.36 5.87
N PRO A 43 5.33 5.25 7.11
CA PRO A 43 4.07 4.55 7.33
C PRO A 43 2.90 5.28 6.62
N ALA A 44 1.70 4.73 6.64
CA ALA A 44 0.51 5.52 6.35
C ALA A 44 0.44 6.77 7.25
N PHE A 45 0.22 7.92 6.63
CA PHE A 45 -0.18 9.12 7.37
C PHE A 45 -1.67 9.08 7.60
N ARG A 46 -2.08 9.31 8.85
CA ARG A 46 -3.43 9.74 9.21
C ARG A 46 -3.54 11.23 8.92
N PHE A 47 -4.55 11.61 8.14
CA PHE A 47 -4.83 12.99 7.76
C PHE A 47 -5.99 13.52 8.61
N LEU A 48 -5.75 14.62 9.30
CA LEU A 48 -6.69 15.23 10.24
C LEU A 48 -6.96 16.68 9.88
N ILE A 49 -8.17 17.14 10.21
CA ILE A 49 -8.54 18.56 10.26
C ILE A 49 -8.80 18.94 11.72
N GLU A 50 -8.12 19.97 12.20
CA GLU A 50 -7.86 20.17 13.62
C GLU A 50 -7.34 18.85 14.24
N GLU A 51 -8.10 18.22 15.13
CA GLU A 51 -7.75 16.94 15.77
C GLU A 51 -8.73 15.80 15.37
N ARG A 52 -9.45 15.95 14.26
CA ARG A 52 -10.40 14.95 13.75
C ARG A 52 -9.87 14.25 12.50
N LEU A 53 -9.76 12.93 12.55
CA LEU A 53 -9.42 12.09 11.40
C LEU A 53 -10.42 12.29 10.24
N ILE A 54 -9.87 12.51 9.04
CA ILE A 54 -10.63 12.66 7.77
C ILE A 54 -10.15 11.72 6.67
N GLY A 55 -9.01 11.05 6.83
CA GLY A 55 -8.55 9.99 5.94
C GLY A 55 -7.21 9.40 6.39
N ALA A 56 -6.73 8.40 5.66
CA ALA A 56 -5.36 7.91 5.77
C ALA A 56 -4.80 7.62 4.36
N ALA A 57 -3.49 7.75 4.18
CA ALA A 57 -2.82 7.52 2.91
C ALA A 57 -1.50 6.75 3.09
N GLU A 58 -1.47 5.53 2.56
CA GLU A 58 -0.25 4.77 2.26
C GLU A 58 0.59 5.47 1.18
N TYR A 59 1.88 5.13 1.11
CA TYR A 59 2.76 5.63 0.05
C TYR A 59 2.20 5.34 -1.36
N LYS A 60 2.36 6.28 -2.29
CA LYS A 60 1.77 6.27 -3.65
C LYS A 60 0.23 6.31 -3.66
N ASN A 61 -0.41 6.64 -2.55
CA ASN A 61 -1.87 6.68 -2.44
C ASN A 61 -2.37 8.05 -1.96
N SER A 62 -3.67 8.28 -2.13
CA SER A 62 -4.37 9.49 -1.71
C SER A 62 -5.52 9.18 -0.77
N THR A 63 -5.85 10.13 0.10
CA THR A 63 -7.09 10.08 0.88
C THR A 63 -8.29 10.32 -0.04
N THR A 64 -9.45 9.81 0.34
CA THR A 64 -10.73 10.25 -0.27
C THR A 64 -10.89 11.77 -0.16
N SER A 65 -11.40 12.40 -1.21
CA SER A 65 -11.73 13.83 -1.19
C SER A 65 -12.86 14.12 -0.19
N SER A 66 -12.68 15.15 0.63
CA SER A 66 -13.67 15.63 1.61
C SER A 66 -13.94 17.12 1.40
N GLN A 67 -15.19 17.55 1.55
CA GLN A 67 -15.56 18.96 1.43
C GLN A 67 -15.63 19.66 2.79
N PHE A 68 -15.05 20.86 2.87
CA PHE A 68 -15.04 21.71 4.06
C PHE A 68 -15.58 23.09 3.71
N ASP A 69 -16.15 23.76 4.72
CA ASP A 69 -16.63 25.13 4.57
C ASP A 69 -15.46 26.07 4.28
N ASP A 70 -15.69 27.20 3.61
CA ASP A 70 -14.66 28.15 3.17
C ASP A 70 -14.10 29.01 4.31
N LEU A 71 -13.41 28.35 5.25
CA LEU A 71 -12.89 28.90 6.50
C LEU A 71 -11.40 28.54 6.71
N ASP A 72 -10.79 29.12 7.75
CA ASP A 72 -9.44 28.79 8.20
C ASP A 72 -9.43 27.47 8.99
N TYR A 73 -8.51 26.56 8.64
CA TYR A 73 -8.26 25.32 9.39
C TYR A 73 -6.77 25.02 9.55
N VAL A 74 -6.44 24.23 10.56
CA VAL A 74 -5.16 23.54 10.70
C VAL A 74 -5.31 22.10 10.26
N PHE A 75 -4.67 21.75 9.15
CA PHE A 75 -4.52 20.37 8.70
C PHE A 75 -3.31 19.74 9.36
N ASN A 76 -3.45 18.49 9.80
CA ASN A 76 -2.50 17.78 10.63
C ASN A 76 -2.23 16.38 10.07
N PHE A 77 -0.99 15.92 10.25
CA PHE A 77 -0.50 14.65 9.73
C PHE A 77 0.14 13.87 10.86
N ASP A 78 -0.45 12.72 11.17
CA ASP A 78 -0.05 11.83 12.26
C ASP A 78 0.40 10.47 11.73
N VAL A 79 1.34 9.83 12.43
CA VAL A 79 1.74 8.44 12.18
C VAL A 79 1.51 7.58 13.42
N GLN A 80 1.28 6.29 13.19
CA GLN A 80 1.27 5.25 14.22
C GLN A 80 2.49 4.35 13.99
N VAL A 81 3.23 4.01 15.04
CA VAL A 81 4.49 3.23 14.91
C VAL A 81 4.20 1.73 14.77
N ALA A 82 3.33 1.19 15.62
CA ALA A 82 2.92 -0.22 15.57
C ALA A 82 1.41 -0.34 15.81
N ALA A 83 0.81 -1.46 15.40
CA ALA A 83 -0.64 -1.67 15.57
C ALA A 83 -1.08 -1.68 17.05
N THR A 84 -0.17 -2.07 17.95
CA THR A 84 -0.33 -2.07 19.41
C THR A 84 -0.05 -0.73 20.08
N ASP A 85 0.54 0.24 19.36
CA ASP A 85 0.80 1.57 19.88
C ASP A 85 -0.51 2.38 19.94
N THR A 86 -0.80 2.95 21.10
CA THR A 86 -1.98 3.80 21.31
C THR A 86 -1.68 5.29 21.12
N GLU A 87 -0.42 5.69 21.03
CA GLU A 87 -0.02 7.08 20.78
C GLU A 87 0.15 7.35 19.28
N LEU A 88 -0.28 8.55 18.86
CA LEU A 88 -0.09 9.02 17.49
C LEU A 88 0.96 10.15 17.50
N THR A 89 1.96 10.03 16.63
CA THR A 89 3.02 11.04 16.50
C THR A 89 2.68 12.04 15.41
N ARG A 90 2.45 13.31 15.80
CA ARG A 90 2.31 14.46 14.88
C ARG A 90 3.62 14.73 14.16
N VAL A 91 3.66 14.43 12.86
CA VAL A 91 4.84 14.71 12.01
C VAL A 91 4.79 16.09 11.36
N ALA A 92 3.58 16.60 11.07
CA ALA A 92 3.43 17.82 10.29
C ALA A 92 2.11 18.54 10.56
N ARG A 93 2.08 19.85 10.29
CA ARG A 93 0.88 20.69 10.33
C ARG A 93 0.94 21.77 9.27
N LYS A 94 -0.21 22.15 8.72
CA LYS A 94 -0.35 23.22 7.73
C LYS A 94 -1.66 23.97 7.98
N ALA A 95 -1.56 25.26 8.29
CA ALA A 95 -2.73 26.13 8.23
C ALA A 95 -3.07 26.42 6.77
N LEU A 96 -4.37 26.38 6.44
CA LEU A 96 -4.91 26.71 5.12
C LEU A 96 -6.29 27.34 5.28
N THR A 97 -6.53 28.46 4.60
CA THR A 97 -7.87 28.99 4.35
C THR A 97 -8.47 28.20 3.18
N VAL A 98 -9.52 27.42 3.43
CA VAL A 98 -10.26 26.76 2.36
C VAL A 98 -11.06 27.82 1.61
N VAL A 99 -10.94 27.85 0.28
CA VAL A 99 -11.74 28.73 -0.58
C VAL A 99 -12.85 27.93 -1.26
N LYS A 100 -14.02 28.56 -1.41
CA LYS A 100 -15.16 28.01 -2.15
C LYS A 100 -14.76 27.64 -3.59
N ASP A 101 -15.24 26.50 -4.06
CA ASP A 101 -15.02 25.97 -5.43
C ASP A 101 -13.54 25.79 -5.80
N VAL A 102 -12.68 25.50 -4.81
CA VAL A 102 -11.26 25.13 -5.01
C VAL A 102 -10.99 23.70 -4.50
N GLU A 103 -10.24 22.93 -5.27
CA GLU A 103 -9.68 21.64 -4.86
C GLU A 103 -8.24 21.80 -4.35
N TYR A 104 -7.98 21.32 -3.14
CA TYR A 104 -6.67 21.29 -2.50
C TYR A 104 -6.18 19.84 -2.38
N THR A 105 -5.04 19.54 -2.99
CA THR A 105 -4.32 18.28 -2.83
C THR A 105 -3.02 18.53 -2.07
N PHE A 106 -2.97 18.12 -0.80
CA PHE A 106 -1.79 18.22 0.05
C PHE A 106 -0.81 17.10 -0.30
N VAL A 107 0.34 17.42 -0.88
CA VAL A 107 1.37 16.44 -1.22
C VAL A 107 2.45 16.46 -0.14
N ILE A 108 2.57 15.33 0.55
CA ILE A 108 3.48 15.14 1.69
C ILE A 108 4.71 14.41 1.18
N SER A 109 5.87 15.05 1.23
CA SER A 109 7.11 14.57 0.58
C SER A 109 8.37 14.82 1.43
N GLY A 110 9.51 14.28 1.00
CA GLY A 110 10.78 14.42 1.72
C GLY A 110 10.93 13.42 2.88
N ASN A 111 11.28 13.91 4.09
CA ASN A 111 11.58 13.06 5.24
C ASN A 111 10.39 12.99 6.21
N TYR A 112 9.95 11.79 6.60
CA TYR A 112 8.79 11.62 7.49
C TYR A 112 8.88 12.33 8.85
N LYS A 113 10.09 12.58 9.39
CA LYS A 113 10.27 13.32 10.66
C LYS A 113 10.09 14.83 10.53
N SER A 114 10.18 15.35 9.31
CA SER A 114 10.08 16.77 8.98
C SER A 114 9.65 16.92 7.52
N PRO A 115 8.42 16.51 7.17
CA PRO A 115 8.03 16.39 5.78
C PRO A 115 7.74 17.77 5.18
N ALA A 116 8.02 17.89 3.88
CA ALA A 116 7.56 19.03 3.10
C ALA A 116 6.06 18.86 2.79
N ILE A 117 5.35 19.98 2.75
CA ILE A 117 3.93 20.03 2.37
C ILE A 117 3.79 21.01 1.22
N THR A 118 3.69 20.46 0.01
CA THR A 118 3.24 21.22 -1.17
C THR A 118 1.72 21.14 -1.23
N VAL A 119 1.07 22.24 -1.62
CA VAL A 119 -0.38 22.26 -1.84
C VAL A 119 -0.61 22.49 -3.32
N TRP A 120 -1.21 21.51 -3.99
CA TRP A 120 -1.68 21.64 -5.36
C TRP A 120 -3.11 22.15 -5.34
N GLU A 121 -3.36 23.24 -6.07
CA GLU A 121 -4.66 23.92 -6.12
C GLU A 121 -5.23 23.83 -7.54
N ALA A 122 -6.55 23.82 -7.67
CA ALA A 122 -7.27 24.02 -8.94
C ALA A 122 -8.71 24.47 -8.64
N PRO A 123 -9.40 25.15 -9.57
CA PRO A 123 -10.86 25.29 -9.49
C PRO A 123 -11.52 23.91 -9.49
N THR A 124 -12.58 23.74 -8.70
CA THR A 124 -13.46 22.56 -8.77
C THR A 124 -14.19 22.56 -10.11
N ARG A 125 -14.12 21.45 -10.84
CA ARG A 125 -14.81 21.31 -12.12
C ARG A 125 -16.27 20.91 -11.95
N GLU A 126 -17.17 21.71 -12.52
CA GLU A 126 -18.56 21.32 -12.73
C GLU A 126 -18.74 20.75 -14.14
N TRP A 127 -19.38 19.59 -14.24
CA TRP A 127 -19.71 18.95 -15.52
C TRP A 127 -21.18 19.19 -15.86
N SER A 128 -21.49 19.67 -17.06
CA SER A 128 -22.88 19.86 -17.51
C SER A 128 -23.60 18.56 -17.85
N GLY A 129 -22.86 17.47 -18.01
CA GLY A 129 -23.38 16.14 -18.36
C GLY A 129 -23.39 15.86 -19.86
N THR A 130 -22.85 16.76 -20.68
CA THR A 130 -22.88 16.67 -22.15
C THR A 130 -21.49 16.70 -22.81
N GLU A 131 -20.44 16.86 -22.02
CA GLU A 131 -19.05 16.92 -22.47
C GLU A 131 -18.56 15.55 -22.98
N THR A 132 -17.76 15.57 -24.06
CA THR A 132 -17.02 14.40 -24.59
C THR A 132 -15.58 14.31 -24.08
N VAL A 133 -15.10 15.37 -23.42
CA VAL A 133 -13.76 15.45 -22.85
C VAL A 133 -13.69 14.95 -21.41
N PHE A 134 -12.48 14.61 -20.99
CA PHE A 134 -12.09 14.44 -19.59
C PHE A 134 -10.95 15.42 -19.27
N GLU A 135 -10.80 15.72 -17.98
CA GLU A 135 -9.77 16.62 -17.47
C GLU A 135 -8.61 15.82 -16.90
N ALA A 136 -7.39 16.18 -17.29
CA ALA A 136 -6.17 15.62 -16.73
C ALA A 136 -5.24 16.71 -16.17
N ARG A 137 -4.56 16.37 -15.08
CA ARG A 137 -3.39 17.08 -14.55
C ARG A 137 -2.26 16.10 -14.34
N PHE A 138 -1.03 16.58 -14.37
CA PHE A 138 0.16 15.76 -14.26
C PHE A 138 1.06 16.31 -13.16
N GLY A 139 1.41 15.48 -12.17
CA GLY A 139 2.24 15.85 -11.02
C GLY A 139 3.48 14.98 -10.87
N HIS A 140 4.56 15.55 -10.36
CA HIS A 140 5.84 14.87 -10.18
C HIS A 140 6.17 14.71 -8.70
N THR A 141 6.35 13.47 -8.24
CA THR A 141 6.72 13.15 -6.85
C THR A 141 7.75 12.02 -6.73
N ALA A 142 8.44 11.67 -7.81
CA ALA A 142 9.55 10.71 -7.79
C ALA A 142 10.85 11.44 -7.39
N ALA A 143 11.29 11.29 -6.15
CA ALA A 143 12.41 12.04 -5.59
C ALA A 143 13.78 11.59 -6.13
N SER A 144 13.86 10.43 -6.77
CA SER A 144 15.08 9.94 -7.42
C SER A 144 15.27 10.43 -8.86
N LEU A 145 14.23 11.03 -9.47
CA LEU A 145 14.33 11.73 -10.75
C LEU A 145 14.67 13.21 -10.56
N GLY A 146 15.32 13.78 -11.58
CA GLY A 146 15.36 15.24 -11.76
C GLY A 146 14.05 15.75 -12.36
N ASP A 147 14.15 16.86 -13.10
CA ASP A 147 13.02 17.38 -13.87
C ASP A 147 12.63 16.39 -14.98
N ILE A 148 11.32 16.22 -15.20
CA ILE A 148 10.75 15.27 -16.16
C ILE A 148 9.93 15.98 -17.24
N ASP A 149 9.93 15.42 -18.45
CA ASP A 149 8.97 15.77 -19.49
C ASP A 149 7.83 14.75 -19.50
N VAL A 150 6.59 15.25 -19.56
CA VAL A 150 5.37 14.45 -19.56
C VAL A 150 4.69 14.49 -20.92
N TYR A 151 4.57 13.32 -21.55
CA TYR A 151 3.83 13.12 -22.79
C TYR A 151 2.57 12.30 -22.51
N PHE A 152 1.45 12.71 -23.09
CA PHE A 152 0.18 12.02 -22.90
C PHE A 152 -0.63 12.05 -24.20
N ALA A 153 -0.77 10.89 -24.85
CA ALA A 153 -1.30 10.78 -26.20
C ALA A 153 -2.15 9.53 -26.39
N ALA A 154 -2.97 9.53 -27.45
CA ALA A 154 -3.77 8.37 -27.83
C ALA A 154 -2.88 7.15 -28.14
N THR A 155 -3.37 5.96 -27.86
CA THR A 155 -2.63 4.70 -28.03
C THR A 155 -2.09 4.53 -29.45
N GLY A 156 -0.81 4.19 -29.58
CA GLY A 156 -0.10 4.06 -30.87
C GLY A 156 0.53 5.35 -31.41
N THR A 157 0.37 6.48 -30.71
CA THR A 157 1.04 7.75 -31.07
C THR A 157 2.53 7.73 -30.67
N THR A 158 3.41 8.15 -31.58
CA THR A 158 4.86 8.30 -31.29
C THR A 158 5.14 9.50 -30.38
N ILE A 159 6.13 9.38 -29.49
CA ILE A 159 6.66 10.49 -28.70
C ILE A 159 7.23 11.55 -29.64
N ALA A 160 6.71 12.77 -29.57
CA ALA A 160 7.10 13.89 -30.41
C ALA A 160 6.73 15.22 -29.70
N PRO A 161 7.35 16.37 -30.03
CA PRO A 161 7.13 17.64 -29.33
C PRO A 161 5.67 18.11 -29.28
N GLU A 162 4.87 17.77 -30.28
CA GLU A 162 3.43 18.05 -30.34
C GLU A 162 2.59 17.33 -29.27
N ASN A 163 3.14 16.27 -28.66
CA ASN A 163 2.48 15.44 -27.65
C ASN A 163 3.02 15.72 -26.23
N LEU A 164 3.93 16.69 -26.07
CA LEU A 164 4.45 17.14 -24.78
C LEU A 164 3.37 17.96 -24.07
N VAL A 165 2.94 17.51 -22.90
CA VAL A 165 2.01 18.26 -22.04
C VAL A 165 2.76 19.35 -21.27
N GLY A 166 3.98 19.03 -20.80
CA GLY A 166 4.86 19.98 -20.14
C GLY A 166 6.03 19.32 -19.41
N THR A 167 6.92 20.16 -18.89
CA THR A 167 8.04 19.80 -18.01
C THR A 167 7.65 20.05 -16.56
N LEU A 168 8.10 19.20 -15.64
CA LEU A 168 7.84 19.30 -14.20
C LEU A 168 9.12 19.10 -13.39
N ALA A 169 9.38 19.99 -12.44
CA ALA A 169 10.31 19.74 -11.34
C ALA A 169 9.64 18.94 -10.21
N PHE A 170 10.44 18.40 -9.29
CA PHE A 170 9.93 17.62 -8.16
C PHE A 170 8.96 18.43 -7.28
N GLY A 171 7.77 17.88 -7.05
CA GLY A 171 6.69 18.49 -6.26
C GLY A 171 5.77 19.40 -7.07
N GLU A 172 6.03 19.64 -8.35
CA GLU A 172 5.18 20.46 -9.21
C GLU A 172 3.98 19.69 -9.79
N ILE A 173 3.01 20.44 -10.31
CA ILE A 173 1.84 19.94 -11.03
C ILE A 173 1.51 20.87 -12.20
N LEU A 174 1.11 20.30 -13.34
CA LEU A 174 0.62 21.07 -14.49
C LEU A 174 -0.83 21.55 -14.26
N GLU A 175 -1.17 22.63 -14.97
CA GLU A 175 -2.55 23.12 -15.07
C GLU A 175 -3.48 22.07 -15.70
N ALA A 176 -4.78 22.18 -15.39
CA ALA A 176 -5.80 21.30 -15.94
C ALA A 176 -5.87 21.42 -17.48
N THR A 177 -5.88 20.28 -18.16
CA THR A 177 -5.96 20.19 -19.62
C THR A 177 -7.06 19.20 -20.03
N ASP A 178 -7.86 19.59 -21.02
CA ASP A 178 -8.94 18.77 -21.55
C ASP A 178 -8.46 17.87 -22.70
N PHE A 179 -8.85 16.60 -22.62
CA PHE A 179 -8.56 15.56 -23.62
C PHE A 179 -9.87 14.89 -24.03
N GLU A 180 -10.05 14.56 -25.31
CA GLU A 180 -11.21 13.76 -25.75
C GLU A 180 -11.17 12.36 -25.12
N ALA A 181 -12.34 11.81 -24.74
CA ALA A 181 -12.43 10.47 -24.19
C ALA A 181 -11.87 9.40 -25.15
N GLY A 182 -11.11 8.43 -24.61
CA GLY A 182 -10.43 7.42 -25.39
C GLY A 182 -9.34 6.68 -24.61
N ASP A 183 -8.52 5.89 -25.31
CA ASP A 183 -7.45 5.08 -24.72
C ASP A 183 -6.08 5.77 -24.87
N TYR A 184 -5.48 6.16 -23.75
CA TYR A 184 -4.25 6.96 -23.70
C TYR A 184 -3.07 6.20 -23.08
N VAL A 185 -1.87 6.59 -23.51
CA VAL A 185 -0.59 6.22 -22.90
C VAL A 185 0.06 7.45 -22.26
N LEU A 186 0.49 7.31 -21.02
CA LEU A 186 1.35 8.27 -20.31
C LEU A 186 2.81 7.85 -20.51
N THR A 187 3.64 8.75 -21.03
CA THR A 187 5.09 8.56 -21.12
C THR A 187 5.81 9.67 -20.36
N VAL A 188 6.85 9.30 -19.62
CA VAL A 188 7.70 10.22 -18.86
C VAL A 188 9.14 10.04 -19.34
N THR A 189 9.81 11.15 -19.66
CA THR A 189 11.23 11.16 -20.04
C THR A 189 12.02 12.14 -19.19
N ALA A 190 13.35 12.12 -19.29
CA ALA A 190 14.18 13.21 -18.76
C ALA A 190 13.80 14.53 -19.45
N ALA A 191 13.80 15.63 -18.70
CA ALA A 191 13.49 16.95 -19.25
C ALA A 191 14.44 17.34 -20.39
N GLY A 192 13.88 17.68 -21.56
CA GLY A 192 14.61 18.04 -22.76
C GLY A 192 15.24 16.87 -23.54
N ASP A 193 15.08 15.62 -23.09
CA ASP A 193 15.58 14.42 -23.77
C ASP A 193 14.50 13.32 -23.91
N PRO A 194 13.74 13.31 -25.04
CA PRO A 194 12.70 12.31 -25.27
C PRO A 194 13.22 10.89 -25.52
N LEU A 195 14.54 10.68 -25.62
CA LEU A 195 15.14 9.35 -25.78
C LEU A 195 15.39 8.68 -24.43
N THR A 196 15.61 9.45 -23.37
CA THR A 196 15.78 8.94 -22.00
C THR A 196 14.42 8.73 -21.34
N VAL A 197 13.76 7.62 -21.70
CA VAL A 197 12.43 7.28 -21.19
C VAL A 197 12.51 6.69 -19.78
N HIS A 198 11.85 7.33 -18.82
CA HIS A 198 11.77 6.91 -17.42
C HIS A 198 10.56 6.02 -17.12
N PHE A 199 9.42 6.22 -17.79
CA PHE A 199 8.20 5.42 -17.60
C PHE A 199 7.31 5.45 -18.86
N VAL A 200 6.62 4.35 -19.17
CA VAL A 200 5.59 4.29 -20.22
C VAL A 200 4.41 3.46 -19.69
N SER A 201 3.20 4.01 -19.61
CA SER A 201 2.06 3.24 -19.13
C SER A 201 1.58 2.21 -20.15
N LEU A 202 0.92 1.16 -19.68
CA LEU A 202 -0.06 0.47 -20.52
C LEU A 202 -1.15 1.45 -20.99
N ALA A 203 -1.76 1.16 -22.14
CA ALA A 203 -2.92 1.91 -22.63
C ALA A 203 -4.08 1.80 -21.63
N GLY A 204 -4.70 2.93 -21.30
CA GLY A 204 -5.81 2.98 -20.34
C GLY A 204 -6.95 3.87 -20.82
N SER A 205 -8.17 3.34 -20.72
CA SER A 205 -9.37 4.05 -21.14
C SER A 205 -9.71 5.22 -20.21
N ARG A 206 -10.20 6.31 -20.79
CA ARG A 206 -10.52 7.56 -20.12
C ARG A 206 -11.94 7.98 -20.52
N PRO A 207 -12.95 7.80 -19.64
CA PRO A 207 -14.32 8.20 -19.93
C PRO A 207 -14.43 9.73 -19.87
N SER A 208 -15.32 10.29 -20.69
CA SER A 208 -15.67 11.71 -20.58
C SER A 208 -16.26 12.04 -19.21
N GLN A 209 -16.27 13.33 -18.88
CA GLN A 209 -16.84 13.84 -17.63
C GLN A 209 -16.15 13.27 -16.37
N SER A 210 -14.84 13.06 -16.46
CA SER A 210 -13.99 12.65 -15.34
C SER A 210 -12.78 13.59 -15.19
N SER A 211 -12.35 13.83 -13.95
CA SER A 211 -11.14 14.59 -13.62
C SER A 211 -10.14 13.65 -12.94
N THR A 212 -8.90 13.58 -13.44
CA THR A 212 -7.84 12.71 -12.92
C THR A 212 -6.52 13.45 -12.79
N ILE A 213 -5.86 13.36 -11.63
CA ILE A 213 -4.46 13.74 -11.51
C ILE A 213 -3.60 12.49 -11.71
N PHE A 214 -2.77 12.46 -12.75
CA PHE A 214 -1.73 11.46 -12.93
C PHE A 214 -0.48 11.91 -12.18
N THR A 215 0.03 11.09 -11.26
CA THR A 215 1.21 11.44 -10.46
C THR A 215 2.28 10.36 -10.57
N VAL A 216 3.52 10.77 -10.82
CA VAL A 216 4.70 9.88 -10.91
C VAL A 216 5.36 9.79 -9.54
N PHE A 217 5.72 8.57 -9.12
CA PHE A 217 6.38 8.25 -7.85
C PHE A 217 7.60 7.34 -8.08
N ASP A 218 8.53 7.32 -7.12
CA ASP A 218 9.57 6.31 -7.08
C ASP A 218 8.94 4.92 -6.83
N GLY A 219 9.41 3.90 -7.54
CA GLY A 219 9.06 2.52 -7.26
C GLY A 219 9.59 2.07 -5.90
N ASP A 220 8.90 1.11 -5.30
CA ASP A 220 9.36 0.40 -4.12
C ASP A 220 9.42 -1.10 -4.34
N GLU A 221 9.67 -1.83 -3.26
CA GLU A 221 10.01 -3.24 -3.29
C GLU A 221 8.83 -4.14 -3.73
N ASP A 222 7.63 -3.56 -3.93
CA ASP A 222 6.41 -4.17 -4.48
C ASP A 222 6.18 -3.91 -5.99
N ASP A 223 6.86 -2.92 -6.57
CA ASP A 223 6.72 -2.55 -7.99
C ASP A 223 7.91 -3.15 -8.81
N PRO A 224 7.67 -3.90 -9.90
CA PRO A 224 8.76 -4.38 -10.78
C PRO A 224 9.51 -3.27 -11.55
N SER A 225 8.94 -2.06 -11.63
CA SER A 225 9.54 -0.90 -12.30
C SER A 225 10.13 0.07 -11.28
N PRO A 226 11.29 0.72 -11.56
CA PRO A 226 11.85 1.76 -10.69
C PRO A 226 10.97 3.00 -10.54
N TYR A 227 9.94 3.17 -11.38
CA TYR A 227 8.98 4.27 -11.30
C TYR A 227 7.57 3.78 -11.56
N VAL A 228 6.60 4.42 -10.91
CA VAL A 228 5.18 4.13 -11.13
C VAL A 228 4.35 5.40 -11.22
N ALA A 229 3.38 5.40 -12.12
CA ALA A 229 2.35 6.41 -12.15
C ALA A 229 1.06 5.91 -11.49
N ARG A 230 0.37 6.79 -10.77
CA ARG A 230 -0.95 6.51 -10.19
C ARG A 230 -1.94 7.58 -10.66
N GLY A 231 -3.17 7.18 -10.94
CA GLY A 231 -4.28 8.08 -11.26
C GLY A 231 -5.10 8.35 -10.00
N LEU A 232 -5.24 9.62 -9.64
CA LEU A 232 -5.90 10.10 -8.42
C LEU A 232 -7.25 10.75 -8.77
N GLN A 233 -8.33 10.01 -8.60
CA GLN A 233 -9.71 10.46 -8.82
C GLN A 233 -10.41 10.80 -7.49
N PRO A 234 -11.56 11.51 -7.51
CA PRO A 234 -12.37 11.70 -6.32
C PRO A 234 -12.82 10.36 -5.71
N GLY A 235 -12.19 9.96 -4.61
CA GLY A 235 -12.52 8.75 -3.86
C GLY A 235 -11.84 7.46 -4.32
N ALA A 236 -10.97 7.49 -5.33
CA ALA A 236 -10.25 6.30 -5.81
C ALA A 236 -8.84 6.63 -6.33
N THR A 237 -7.91 5.71 -6.09
CA THR A 237 -6.56 5.71 -6.70
C THR A 237 -6.41 4.44 -7.54
N PHE A 238 -5.85 4.53 -8.74
CA PHE A 238 -5.55 3.36 -9.58
C PHE A 238 -4.10 3.36 -10.08
N ASN A 239 -3.57 2.16 -10.37
CA ASN A 239 -2.23 1.99 -10.93
C ASN A 239 -2.21 2.26 -12.43
N LEU A 240 -1.15 2.89 -12.92
CA LEU A 240 -0.74 2.83 -14.32
C LEU A 240 0.55 1.96 -14.36
N PRO A 241 0.44 0.68 -14.75
CA PRO A 241 1.60 -0.21 -14.89
C PRO A 241 2.58 0.28 -15.95
N ASP A 242 3.88 0.12 -15.73
CA ASP A 242 4.90 0.37 -16.74
C ASP A 242 4.90 -0.76 -17.78
N ALA A 243 4.61 -0.44 -19.03
CA ALA A 243 4.52 -1.38 -20.14
C ALA A 243 5.86 -2.06 -20.50
N ARG A 244 6.98 -1.57 -19.96
CA ARG A 244 8.34 -2.07 -20.22
C ARG A 244 8.78 -3.15 -19.21
N PHE A 245 8.02 -3.35 -18.15
CA PHE A 245 8.34 -4.30 -17.07
C PHE A 245 7.25 -5.37 -16.97
N SER A 246 7.63 -6.62 -17.19
CA SER A 246 6.76 -7.78 -17.01
C SER A 246 6.31 -7.89 -15.54
N PRO A 247 5.11 -8.43 -15.26
CA PRO A 247 4.80 -8.90 -13.92
C PRO A 247 5.71 -10.07 -13.54
N THR A 248 5.94 -10.25 -12.24
CA THR A 248 6.83 -11.30 -11.71
C THR A 248 6.10 -12.20 -10.70
N LEU A 249 6.40 -13.50 -10.75
CA LEU A 249 5.97 -14.49 -9.77
C LEU A 249 7.15 -14.98 -8.93
N ARG A 250 6.93 -15.25 -7.64
CA ARG A 250 7.82 -16.05 -6.80
C ARG A 250 7.11 -17.32 -6.39
N PHE A 251 7.71 -18.46 -6.67
CA PHE A 251 7.16 -19.78 -6.43
C PHE A 251 7.60 -20.29 -5.05
N PHE A 252 6.63 -20.82 -4.31
CA PHE A 252 6.82 -21.42 -3.00
C PHE A 252 6.28 -22.85 -3.04
N ASN A 253 7.18 -23.83 -3.00
CA ASN A 253 6.80 -25.24 -2.90
C ASN A 253 6.58 -25.60 -1.43
N THR A 254 5.37 -25.32 -0.94
CA THR A 254 5.00 -25.52 0.47
C THR A 254 4.24 -26.83 0.73
N SER A 255 4.19 -27.74 -0.25
CA SER A 255 3.56 -29.05 -0.11
C SER A 255 4.59 -30.17 -0.10
N ILE A 256 4.73 -30.86 1.03
CA ILE A 256 5.58 -32.05 1.16
C ILE A 256 5.15 -33.18 0.20
N ALA A 257 3.88 -33.17 -0.22
CA ALA A 257 3.32 -34.12 -1.18
C ALA A 257 3.71 -33.85 -2.63
N LEU A 258 4.19 -32.64 -2.96
CA LEU A 258 4.68 -32.28 -4.29
C LEU A 258 6.11 -32.77 -4.54
N GLY A 259 6.94 -32.82 -3.48
CA GLY A 259 8.33 -33.28 -3.56
C GLY A 259 9.22 -32.28 -4.32
N THR A 260 10.20 -32.77 -5.08
CA THR A 260 11.05 -31.95 -5.97
C THR A 260 10.50 -31.94 -7.38
N VAL A 261 10.30 -30.75 -7.95
CA VAL A 261 9.57 -30.56 -9.21
C VAL A 261 10.24 -29.60 -10.17
N ASP A 262 9.95 -29.82 -11.45
CA ASP A 262 10.14 -28.83 -12.51
C ASP A 262 8.78 -28.16 -12.80
N VAL A 263 8.80 -26.84 -13.02
CA VAL A 263 7.61 -26.02 -13.32
C VAL A 263 7.71 -25.50 -14.74
N TYR A 264 6.66 -25.67 -15.52
CA TYR A 264 6.56 -25.23 -16.91
C TYR A 264 5.40 -24.24 -17.08
N ALA A 265 5.53 -23.32 -18.04
CA ALA A 265 4.49 -22.37 -18.42
C ALA A 265 3.97 -22.58 -19.86
N ASP A 266 4.29 -23.74 -20.46
CA ASP A 266 3.99 -24.07 -21.85
C ASP A 266 3.46 -25.51 -21.98
N GLU A 267 2.49 -25.74 -22.87
CA GLU A 267 1.88 -27.06 -23.09
C GLU A 267 2.85 -28.12 -23.65
N THR A 268 4.01 -27.72 -24.17
CA THR A 268 4.98 -28.64 -24.77
C THR A 268 6.03 -29.14 -23.77
N LEU A 269 6.09 -28.56 -22.57
CA LEU A 269 7.00 -28.91 -21.47
C LEU A 269 8.47 -28.95 -21.92
N THR A 270 8.87 -28.02 -22.80
CA THR A 270 10.19 -28.07 -23.45
C THR A 270 11.28 -27.32 -22.69
N VAL A 271 10.95 -26.23 -22.01
CA VAL A 271 11.87 -25.44 -21.20
C VAL A 271 11.20 -25.14 -19.85
N PRO A 272 11.72 -25.64 -18.73
CA PRO A 272 11.16 -25.33 -17.43
C PRO A 272 11.37 -23.84 -17.10
N LEU A 273 10.31 -23.22 -16.56
CA LEU A 273 10.35 -21.90 -15.94
C LEU A 273 11.19 -21.92 -14.67
N LEU A 274 11.14 -23.04 -13.94
CA LEU A 274 11.89 -23.29 -12.71
C LEU A 274 12.20 -24.80 -12.63
N SER A 275 13.42 -25.15 -12.22
CA SER A 275 13.87 -26.55 -12.13
C SER A 275 14.35 -26.95 -10.75
N GLY A 276 14.13 -28.23 -10.41
CA GLY A 276 14.62 -28.84 -9.17
C GLY A 276 14.07 -28.17 -7.90
N HIS A 277 12.87 -27.61 -7.95
CA HIS A 277 12.25 -26.86 -6.86
C HIS A 277 11.73 -27.82 -5.77
N ALA A 278 12.47 -27.95 -4.67
CA ALA A 278 12.18 -28.91 -3.60
C ALA A 278 11.13 -28.38 -2.61
N PHE A 279 10.57 -29.28 -1.80
CA PHE A 279 9.70 -28.87 -0.69
C PHE A 279 10.46 -27.96 0.28
N GLY A 280 9.86 -26.82 0.60
CA GLY A 280 10.44 -25.75 1.42
C GLY A 280 11.19 -24.69 0.61
N ASP A 281 11.47 -24.92 -0.68
CA ASP A 281 12.17 -23.94 -1.51
C ASP A 281 11.28 -22.75 -1.86
N VAL A 282 11.96 -21.60 -2.03
CA VAL A 282 11.40 -20.35 -2.52
C VAL A 282 12.24 -19.89 -3.72
N SER A 283 11.62 -19.59 -4.86
CA SER A 283 12.34 -19.10 -6.03
C SER A 283 12.81 -17.64 -5.87
N GLY A 284 13.61 -17.16 -6.82
CA GLY A 284 13.71 -15.73 -7.08
C GLY A 284 12.44 -15.18 -7.75
N ASP A 285 12.43 -13.90 -8.08
CA ASP A 285 11.34 -13.27 -8.85
C ASP A 285 11.50 -13.63 -10.34
N ILE A 286 10.50 -14.32 -10.92
CA ILE A 286 10.53 -14.81 -12.31
C ILE A 286 9.50 -14.03 -13.14
N GLU A 287 9.93 -13.45 -14.26
CA GLU A 287 9.03 -12.76 -15.20
C GLU A 287 8.02 -13.72 -15.83
N VAL A 288 6.76 -13.28 -15.93
CA VAL A 288 5.68 -14.03 -16.58
C VAL A 288 4.85 -13.13 -17.50
N ALA A 289 3.97 -13.72 -18.32
CA ALA A 289 3.05 -12.95 -19.14
C ALA A 289 1.98 -12.26 -18.28
N THR A 290 1.51 -11.11 -18.75
CA THR A 290 0.30 -10.46 -18.20
C THR A 290 -0.93 -11.33 -18.44
N GLY A 291 -1.75 -11.51 -17.39
CA GLY A 291 -2.96 -12.34 -17.44
C GLY A 291 -2.74 -13.72 -16.85
N ILE A 292 -3.54 -14.69 -17.30
CA ILE A 292 -3.49 -16.07 -16.80
C ILE A 292 -2.32 -16.82 -17.45
N ASN A 293 -1.43 -17.35 -16.61
CA ASN A 293 -0.34 -18.24 -17.01
C ASN A 293 -0.71 -19.66 -16.55
N PRO A 294 -0.90 -20.63 -17.47
CA PRO A 294 -1.03 -22.03 -17.09
C PRO A 294 0.33 -22.53 -16.57
N LEU A 295 0.30 -23.32 -15.50
CA LEU A 295 1.47 -23.87 -14.84
C LEU A 295 1.35 -25.38 -14.72
N THR A 296 2.30 -26.12 -15.29
CA THR A 296 2.38 -27.58 -15.17
C THR A 296 3.57 -27.95 -14.30
N TYR A 297 3.33 -28.66 -13.22
CA TYR A 297 4.36 -29.19 -12.31
C TYR A 297 4.59 -30.66 -12.62
N THR A 298 5.83 -31.02 -12.95
CA THR A 298 6.22 -32.41 -13.19
C THR A 298 7.24 -32.87 -12.16
N ALA A 299 7.34 -34.17 -11.94
CA ALA A 299 8.46 -34.73 -11.19
C ALA A 299 9.79 -34.31 -11.85
N GLU A 300 10.80 -33.99 -11.04
CA GLU A 300 12.11 -33.55 -11.50
C GLU A 300 12.69 -34.45 -12.62
N MET A 301 13.13 -33.82 -13.71
CA MET A 301 13.66 -34.45 -14.93
C MET A 301 12.71 -35.46 -15.61
N ASN A 302 11.41 -35.43 -15.31
CA ASN A 302 10.42 -36.38 -15.82
C ASN A 302 9.10 -35.72 -16.24
N VAL A 303 9.14 -35.06 -17.41
CA VAL A 303 7.97 -34.42 -18.05
C VAL A 303 6.78 -35.37 -18.32
N GLY A 304 6.99 -36.68 -18.30
CA GLY A 304 5.92 -37.68 -18.42
C GLY A 304 5.11 -37.90 -17.14
N SER A 305 5.51 -37.29 -16.02
CA SER A 305 4.89 -37.42 -14.70
C SER A 305 4.39 -36.06 -14.21
N ILE A 306 3.27 -35.60 -14.76
CA ILE A 306 2.54 -34.44 -14.26
C ILE A 306 2.01 -34.76 -12.85
N LEU A 307 2.33 -33.91 -11.89
CA LEU A 307 1.94 -34.04 -10.47
C LEU A 307 0.83 -33.06 -10.10
N PHE A 308 0.86 -31.86 -10.69
CA PHE A 308 -0.08 -30.78 -10.41
C PHE A 308 -0.17 -29.82 -11.60
N GLU A 309 -1.35 -29.23 -11.79
CA GLU A 309 -1.61 -28.21 -12.80
C GLU A 309 -2.36 -27.05 -12.13
N ALA A 310 -1.98 -25.82 -12.45
CA ALA A 310 -2.56 -24.62 -11.86
C ALA A 310 -2.57 -23.44 -12.82
N GLU A 311 -3.22 -22.37 -12.41
CA GLU A 311 -3.20 -21.08 -13.11
C GLU A 311 -2.67 -20.01 -12.15
N ALA A 312 -1.70 -19.20 -12.60
CA ALA A 312 -1.21 -18.04 -11.88
C ALA A 312 -1.46 -16.76 -12.67
N THR A 313 -1.94 -15.71 -12.01
CA THR A 313 -2.23 -14.44 -12.68
C THR A 313 -1.06 -13.48 -12.58
N GLY A 314 -0.41 -13.20 -13.71
CA GLY A 314 0.57 -12.11 -13.83
C GLY A 314 -0.14 -10.77 -13.86
N LEU A 315 -0.14 -10.06 -12.72
CA LEU A 315 -0.82 -8.78 -12.55
C LEU A 315 0.10 -7.61 -12.98
N PRO A 316 -0.26 -6.81 -14.02
CA PRO A 316 0.60 -5.74 -14.55
C PRO A 316 1.18 -4.79 -13.51
N GLY A 317 2.52 -4.64 -13.53
CA GLY A 317 3.24 -3.79 -12.58
C GLY A 317 3.08 -4.24 -11.13
N ARG A 318 2.97 -5.55 -10.89
CA ARG A 318 2.98 -6.18 -9.57
C ARG A 318 3.89 -7.39 -9.56
N PHE A 319 4.39 -7.66 -8.37
CA PHE A 319 4.95 -8.91 -7.94
C PHE A 319 3.89 -9.75 -7.21
N VAL A 320 3.90 -11.08 -7.36
CA VAL A 320 2.93 -12.01 -6.73
C VAL A 320 3.67 -13.23 -6.17
N ASN A 321 3.38 -13.60 -4.93
CA ASN A 321 3.79 -14.88 -4.36
C ASN A 321 2.79 -15.98 -4.77
N PHE A 322 3.28 -17.08 -5.34
CA PHE A 322 2.50 -18.24 -5.72
C PHE A 322 2.89 -19.47 -4.88
N TYR A 323 1.97 -19.91 -4.02
CA TYR A 323 2.16 -21.04 -3.10
C TYR A 323 1.47 -22.29 -3.64
N VAL A 324 2.14 -23.44 -3.56
CA VAL A 324 1.48 -24.75 -3.72
C VAL A 324 1.33 -25.41 -2.35
N ILE A 325 0.09 -25.68 -1.96
CA ILE A 325 -0.29 -26.28 -0.67
C ILE A 325 -1.10 -27.56 -0.87
N GLY A 326 -1.39 -28.27 0.23
CA GLY A 326 -2.31 -29.40 0.26
C GLY A 326 -1.62 -30.77 0.14
N PRO A 327 -2.33 -31.87 0.46
CA PRO A 327 -1.80 -33.23 0.39
C PRO A 327 -1.93 -33.84 -1.01
N THR A 328 -1.35 -35.02 -1.23
CA THR A 328 -1.45 -35.76 -2.50
C THR A 328 -2.92 -35.95 -2.92
N GLY A 329 -3.25 -35.54 -4.15
CA GLY A 329 -4.61 -35.63 -4.68
C GLY A 329 -5.56 -34.49 -4.28
N ALA A 330 -5.10 -33.53 -3.47
CA ALA A 330 -5.81 -32.31 -3.10
C ALA A 330 -4.86 -31.10 -3.05
N LEU A 331 -3.91 -31.05 -3.99
CA LEU A 331 -3.01 -29.90 -4.17
C LEU A 331 -3.78 -28.68 -4.66
N ALA A 332 -3.40 -27.50 -4.20
CA ALA A 332 -3.97 -26.22 -4.60
C ALA A 332 -2.89 -25.15 -4.77
N GLY A 333 -3.10 -24.26 -5.74
CA GLY A 333 -2.25 -23.12 -6.03
C GLY A 333 -2.91 -21.83 -5.53
N LEU A 334 -2.17 -21.02 -4.78
CA LEU A 334 -2.67 -19.78 -4.15
C LEU A 334 -1.78 -18.61 -4.51
N SER A 335 -2.39 -17.47 -4.86
CA SER A 335 -1.68 -16.23 -5.22
C SER A 335 -1.93 -15.15 -4.17
N TYR A 336 -0.87 -14.55 -3.65
CA TYR A 336 -0.95 -13.39 -2.75
C TYR A 336 -0.09 -12.23 -3.25
N LEU A 337 -0.56 -11.02 -3.00
CA LEU A 337 0.24 -9.80 -3.14
C LEU A 337 0.92 -9.55 -1.77
N PRO A 338 2.25 -9.72 -1.66
CA PRO A 338 2.96 -9.38 -0.44
C PRO A 338 3.18 -7.86 -0.33
N ASP A 339 3.60 -7.43 0.86
CA ASP A 339 3.99 -6.05 1.16
C ASP A 339 5.48 -6.03 1.57
N ARG A 340 6.34 -6.01 0.55
CA ARG A 340 7.81 -6.00 0.63
C ARG A 340 8.38 -4.61 0.94
N ARG A 341 7.56 -3.55 0.90
CA ARG A 341 8.00 -2.16 1.10
C ARG A 341 8.57 -1.92 2.49
N SER A 342 9.79 -1.40 2.57
CA SER A 342 10.42 -1.04 3.85
C SER A 342 9.75 0.20 4.50
N VAL A 343 9.51 0.17 5.82
CA VAL A 343 8.92 1.27 6.60
C VAL A 343 9.84 1.70 7.75
N VAL A 344 10.26 2.96 7.77
CA VAL A 344 11.39 3.48 8.56
C VAL A 344 11.18 3.59 10.10
N ILE A 345 10.07 3.09 10.64
CA ILE A 345 9.74 3.15 12.08
C ILE A 345 9.39 1.81 12.72
N SER A 346 9.12 0.78 11.92
CA SER A 346 8.68 -0.55 12.34
C SER A 346 9.33 -1.61 11.47
N GLY A 347 9.38 -2.84 11.94
CA GLY A 347 9.53 -3.97 11.02
C GLY A 347 8.16 -4.53 10.66
N LYS A 348 8.04 -5.09 9.47
CA LYS A 348 6.87 -5.87 9.04
C LYS A 348 7.09 -7.34 9.39
N PHE A 349 6.07 -7.97 9.95
CA PHE A 349 6.02 -9.40 10.19
C PHE A 349 4.85 -9.98 9.42
N THR A 350 5.14 -11.00 8.60
CA THR A 350 4.15 -11.79 7.89
C THR A 350 4.33 -13.26 8.27
N LEU A 351 3.23 -13.98 8.51
CA LEU A 351 3.25 -15.44 8.65
C LEU A 351 2.17 -16.08 7.77
N PHE A 352 2.58 -17.00 6.90
CA PHE A 352 1.68 -17.83 6.12
C PHE A 352 1.60 -19.25 6.70
N ASN A 353 0.39 -19.77 6.93
CA ASN A 353 0.20 -21.17 7.31
C ASN A 353 0.06 -22.05 6.06
N ALA A 354 1.06 -22.89 5.81
CA ALA A 354 1.07 -23.89 4.76
C ALA A 354 1.08 -25.35 5.29
N SER A 355 1.03 -25.54 6.61
CA SER A 355 1.02 -26.87 7.22
C SER A 355 -0.33 -27.56 7.02
N THR A 356 -0.32 -28.67 6.28
CA THR A 356 -1.49 -29.53 6.08
C THR A 356 -1.77 -30.43 7.29
N ASN A 357 -0.75 -30.70 8.11
CA ASN A 357 -0.92 -31.36 9.39
C ASN A 357 -1.64 -30.46 10.41
N GLN A 358 -1.37 -29.14 10.38
CA GLN A 358 -1.96 -28.14 11.26
C GLN A 358 -2.87 -27.17 10.48
N ASN A 359 -4.05 -27.69 10.09
CA ASN A 359 -5.08 -26.97 9.31
C ASN A 359 -5.42 -25.56 9.84
N ALA A 360 -5.23 -25.30 11.14
CA ALA A 360 -5.24 -23.96 11.72
C ALA A 360 -4.28 -23.90 12.91
N VAL A 361 -3.55 -22.79 13.06
CA VAL A 361 -2.64 -22.53 14.18
C VAL A 361 -2.98 -21.22 14.90
N ASP A 362 -2.79 -21.17 16.21
CA ASP A 362 -2.78 -19.91 16.95
C ASP A 362 -1.36 -19.34 16.99
N VAL A 363 -1.21 -18.07 16.63
CA VAL A 363 0.08 -17.37 16.54
C VAL A 363 0.28 -16.49 17.76
N TYR A 364 1.38 -16.71 18.48
CA TYR A 364 1.80 -15.87 19.61
C TYR A 364 3.10 -15.16 19.24
N ILE A 365 3.11 -13.84 19.43
CA ILE A 365 4.31 -12.99 19.38
C ILE A 365 4.48 -12.42 20.79
N VAL A 366 5.56 -12.79 21.47
CA VAL A 366 5.83 -12.41 22.87
C VAL A 366 7.23 -11.82 23.04
N GLU A 367 7.47 -11.18 24.17
CA GLU A 367 8.78 -10.66 24.55
C GLU A 367 9.81 -11.81 24.66
N PRO A 368 11.11 -11.53 24.50
CA PRO A 368 12.12 -12.58 24.48
C PRO A 368 12.19 -13.31 25.83
N ASP A 369 12.28 -14.64 25.76
CA ASP A 369 12.35 -15.57 26.88
C ASP A 369 11.03 -15.63 27.71
N GLU A 370 9.92 -15.12 27.16
CA GLU A 370 8.59 -15.14 27.75
C GLU A 370 7.74 -16.32 27.24
N GLY A 371 6.96 -16.94 28.13
CA GLY A 371 6.04 -18.03 27.77
C GLY A 371 4.65 -17.56 27.34
N ILE A 372 3.85 -18.49 26.82
CA ILE A 372 2.48 -18.24 26.31
C ILE A 372 1.34 -18.59 27.31
N VAL A 373 1.66 -19.15 28.48
CA VAL A 373 0.65 -19.54 29.49
C VAL A 373 -0.16 -18.33 29.94
N ASP A 374 -1.49 -18.48 30.02
CA ASP A 374 -2.46 -17.42 30.37
C ASP A 374 -2.43 -16.21 29.39
N LYS A 375 -1.87 -16.36 28.18
CA LYS A 375 -1.87 -15.31 27.14
C LYS A 375 -2.94 -15.56 26.08
N PHE A 376 -3.36 -14.48 25.44
CA PHE A 376 -4.12 -14.55 24.19
C PHE A 376 -3.16 -14.56 22.99
N PRO A 377 -3.44 -15.35 21.93
CA PRO A 377 -2.66 -15.31 20.70
C PRO A 377 -2.83 -13.96 20.00
N SER A 378 -1.74 -13.49 19.38
CA SER A 378 -1.70 -12.31 18.52
C SER A 378 -2.59 -12.49 17.28
N ARG A 379 -2.72 -13.74 16.80
CA ARG A 379 -3.71 -14.17 15.80
C ARG A 379 -4.23 -15.57 16.17
N PRO A 380 -5.44 -15.71 16.72
CA PRO A 380 -6.09 -17.02 16.85
C PRO A 380 -6.53 -17.52 15.48
N GLY A 381 -6.48 -18.82 15.22
CA GLY A 381 -7.04 -19.47 14.03
C GLY A 381 -6.52 -18.92 12.70
N LEU A 382 -5.21 -19.03 12.46
CA LEU A 382 -4.61 -18.84 11.14
C LEU A 382 -4.75 -20.13 10.33
N ASP A 383 -5.79 -20.18 9.51
CA ASP A 383 -6.13 -21.37 8.69
C ASP A 383 -5.10 -21.61 7.57
N LEU A 384 -4.91 -22.88 7.20
CA LEU A 384 -4.12 -23.33 6.06
C LEU A 384 -4.57 -22.60 4.78
N GLY A 385 -3.63 -21.96 4.09
CA GLY A 385 -3.93 -21.27 2.83
C GLY A 385 -4.91 -20.10 2.97
N SER A 386 -5.01 -19.51 4.16
CA SER A 386 -5.69 -18.22 4.35
C SER A 386 -4.76 -17.05 4.04
N GLU A 387 -5.29 -15.83 4.01
CA GLU A 387 -4.48 -14.61 3.88
C GLU A 387 -3.40 -14.57 4.99
N PRO A 388 -2.12 -14.33 4.65
CA PRO A 388 -1.05 -14.32 5.63
C PRO A 388 -1.33 -13.36 6.80
N TYR A 389 -1.00 -13.78 8.02
CA TYR A 389 -1.10 -12.89 9.18
C TYR A 389 -0.03 -11.80 9.09
N PHE A 390 -0.47 -10.56 8.97
CA PHE A 390 0.39 -9.37 8.90
C PHE A 390 0.30 -8.53 10.18
N THR A 391 1.44 -8.04 10.68
CA THR A 391 1.49 -6.98 11.69
C THR A 391 2.77 -6.14 11.59
N ASN A 392 2.72 -4.91 12.10
CA ASN A 392 3.90 -4.07 12.30
C ASN A 392 4.42 -4.27 13.72
N LEU A 393 5.70 -4.63 13.84
CA LEU A 393 6.41 -4.79 15.11
C LEU A 393 7.32 -3.59 15.38
N ILE A 394 7.42 -3.20 16.64
CA ILE A 394 8.40 -2.22 17.11
C ILE A 394 9.80 -2.88 16.98
N PRO A 395 10.86 -2.13 16.60
CA PRO A 395 12.21 -2.70 16.54
C PRO A 395 12.64 -3.30 17.88
N GLY A 396 13.01 -4.58 17.89
CA GLY A 396 13.20 -5.38 19.10
C GLY A 396 13.48 -6.86 18.80
N SER A 397 13.51 -7.70 19.83
CA SER A 397 13.56 -9.16 19.68
C SER A 397 12.24 -9.75 20.19
N TYR A 398 11.79 -10.84 19.58
CA TYR A 398 10.53 -11.51 19.94
C TYR A 398 10.71 -13.02 19.89
N ASP A 399 9.96 -13.76 20.70
CA ASP A 399 9.77 -15.19 20.51
C ASP A 399 8.43 -15.46 19.84
N ILE A 400 8.47 -16.25 18.76
CA ILE A 400 7.30 -16.71 18.03
C ILE A 400 6.97 -18.14 18.48
N TYR A 401 5.70 -18.37 18.80
CA TYR A 401 5.14 -19.70 19.04
C TYR A 401 3.92 -19.94 18.15
N LEU A 402 3.77 -21.18 17.70
CA LEU A 402 2.53 -21.69 17.12
C LEU A 402 1.97 -22.79 18.03
N THR A 403 0.67 -22.75 18.29
CA THR A 403 -0.04 -23.85 18.94
C THR A 403 -1.15 -24.40 18.05
N VAL A 404 -1.64 -25.59 18.37
CA VAL A 404 -2.90 -26.11 17.82
C VAL A 404 -4.01 -25.10 18.09
N SER A 405 -4.77 -24.72 17.04
CA SER A 405 -5.84 -23.72 17.14
C SER A 405 -6.84 -24.01 18.27
N GLY A 406 -6.99 -23.07 19.20
CA GLY A 406 -7.86 -23.20 20.38
C GLY A 406 -7.24 -23.94 21.58
N GLU A 407 -5.97 -24.34 21.51
CA GLU A 407 -5.22 -25.01 22.58
C GLU A 407 -3.88 -24.33 22.86
N GLU A 408 -3.28 -24.55 24.03
CA GLU A 408 -1.90 -24.14 24.35
C GLU A 408 -0.85 -25.20 23.90
N THR A 409 -1.25 -26.21 23.12
CA THR A 409 -0.38 -27.29 22.64
C THR A 409 0.59 -26.76 21.58
N ILE A 410 1.83 -26.45 21.98
CA ILE A 410 2.88 -25.91 21.09
C ILE A 410 3.24 -26.92 20.00
N VAL A 411 3.16 -26.49 18.74
CA VAL A 411 3.59 -27.23 17.53
C VAL A 411 4.84 -26.64 16.89
N ALA A 412 5.15 -25.37 17.17
CA ALA A 412 6.42 -24.73 16.81
C ALA A 412 6.83 -23.66 17.84
N GLY A 413 8.13 -23.50 18.05
CA GLY A 413 8.73 -22.44 18.87
C GLY A 413 9.27 -22.90 20.24
N PRO A 414 9.93 -21.99 21.01
CA PRO A 414 10.18 -20.59 20.67
C PRO A 414 11.10 -20.44 19.46
N ASN A 415 10.69 -19.62 18.49
CA ASN A 415 11.54 -19.17 17.39
C ASN A 415 11.90 -17.70 17.66
N ARG A 416 13.15 -17.46 18.07
CA ARG A 416 13.67 -16.12 18.39
C ARG A 416 13.95 -15.35 17.12
N ILE A 417 13.18 -14.29 16.88
CA ILE A 417 13.42 -13.32 15.82
C ILE A 417 14.01 -12.02 16.39
N THR A 418 14.68 -11.25 15.54
CA THR A 418 15.08 -9.87 15.84
C THR A 418 14.71 -9.01 14.65
N VAL A 419 14.10 -7.87 14.94
CA VAL A 419 13.41 -7.01 13.98
C VAL A 419 13.97 -5.60 14.11
N GLY A 420 14.55 -5.09 13.03
CA GLY A 420 14.98 -3.70 12.86
C GLY A 420 13.86 -2.79 12.34
N ALA A 421 14.13 -1.48 12.36
CA ALA A 421 13.26 -0.52 11.67
C ALA A 421 13.51 -0.60 10.16
N GLY A 422 12.46 -0.87 9.39
CA GLY A 422 12.54 -1.08 7.95
C GLY A 422 12.71 -2.53 7.52
N ASP A 423 12.86 -3.47 8.46
CA ASP A 423 12.93 -4.90 8.15
C ASP A 423 11.56 -5.40 7.63
N VAL A 424 11.60 -6.32 6.68
CA VAL A 424 10.43 -7.10 6.24
C VAL A 424 10.75 -8.57 6.46
N LEU A 425 10.01 -9.19 7.37
CA LEU A 425 10.22 -10.56 7.81
C LEU A 425 8.99 -11.40 7.46
N ASP A 426 9.13 -12.21 6.42
CA ASP A 426 8.13 -13.20 6.02
C ASP A 426 8.54 -14.58 6.57
N LEU A 427 7.62 -15.23 7.30
CA LEU A 427 7.75 -16.60 7.79
C LEU A 427 6.71 -17.50 7.13
N ILE A 428 7.04 -18.79 6.99
CA ILE A 428 6.12 -19.84 6.57
C ILE A 428 6.13 -20.96 7.60
N ALA A 429 4.94 -21.39 8.01
CA ALA A 429 4.72 -22.61 8.76
C ALA A 429 4.61 -23.79 7.78
N LEU A 430 5.58 -24.71 7.81
CA LEU A 430 5.68 -25.88 6.94
C LEU A 430 5.43 -27.18 7.70
N ASP A 431 4.92 -28.18 6.99
CA ASP A 431 4.83 -29.55 7.50
C ASP A 431 6.21 -30.17 7.76
N THR A 432 6.30 -30.98 8.81
CA THR A 432 7.46 -31.85 9.05
C THR A 432 7.06 -33.32 8.90
N VAL A 433 8.04 -34.22 9.02
CA VAL A 433 7.78 -35.68 9.02
C VAL A 433 7.06 -36.17 10.28
N ASP A 434 7.02 -35.36 11.35
CA ASP A 434 6.17 -35.59 12.52
C ASP A 434 4.94 -34.67 12.42
N PRO A 435 3.71 -35.21 12.28
CA PRO A 435 2.51 -34.39 12.11
C PRO A 435 2.18 -33.51 13.33
N ASN A 436 2.82 -33.76 14.48
CA ASN A 436 2.64 -32.95 15.70
C ASN A 436 3.57 -31.72 15.74
N THR A 437 4.50 -31.56 14.78
CA THR A 437 5.43 -30.43 14.72
C THR A 437 5.41 -29.72 13.37
N VAL A 438 5.56 -28.40 13.44
CA VAL A 438 5.62 -27.47 12.31
C VAL A 438 7.00 -26.83 12.29
N ASP A 439 7.58 -26.69 11.11
CA ASP A 439 8.81 -25.90 10.94
C ASP A 439 8.47 -24.44 10.62
N LEU A 440 9.22 -23.50 11.20
CA LEU A 440 9.06 -22.07 10.98
C LEU A 440 10.24 -21.58 10.16
N VAL A 441 10.04 -21.51 8.84
CA VAL A 441 11.08 -21.14 7.88
C VAL A 441 10.98 -19.65 7.56
N THR A 442 12.10 -18.93 7.71
CA THR A 442 12.24 -17.56 7.23
C THR A 442 12.37 -17.56 5.70
N VAL A 443 11.49 -16.83 5.03
CA VAL A 443 11.57 -16.63 3.58
C VAL A 443 12.81 -15.78 3.27
N PRO A 444 13.65 -16.17 2.30
CA PRO A 444 14.76 -15.34 1.87
C PRO A 444 14.28 -13.98 1.35
N ALA A 445 14.96 -12.91 1.78
CA ALA A 445 14.74 -11.57 1.23
C ALA A 445 14.93 -11.59 -0.30
N PRO A 446 14.22 -10.71 -1.06
CA PRO A 446 14.09 -10.86 -2.49
C PRO A 446 15.36 -10.87 -3.35
#